data_AF-A0A9X1RWH1-F1
#
_entry.id   AF-A0A9X1RWH1-F1
#
_cell.length_a   1.000
_cell.length_b   1.000
_cell.length_c   1.000
_cell.angle_alpha   90.00
_cell.angle_beta   90.00
_cell.angle_gamma   90.00
#
_symmetry.space_group_name_H-M   'P 1'
#
loop_
_entity.id
_entity.type
_entity.pdbx_description
1 polymer ?
#
loop_
_entity_poly.entity_id
_entity_poly.type
_entity_poly.pdbx_seq_one_letter_code
_entity_poly.pdbx_strand_id
1 'polypeptide(L)'
;MRNQFRHPLAKPVGVGLMQLGVLIAWGCGGMQWFLESYVPWAAQRVQRLSLLAVVPAALALALAGAAVVLVTLQLPPIAVAVAEGAAQRTWRGRGDA
;
A
#
# COMPACT_ATOMS: atom_id res chain seq x y z
N MET A 1 30.34 17.59 -20.05
CA MET A 1 29.59 16.50 -19.39
C MET A 1 28.26 17.01 -18.86
N ARG A 2 27.26 17.25 -19.73
CA ARG A 2 26.01 17.94 -19.32
C ARG A 2 24.71 17.34 -19.90
N ASN A 3 24.80 16.16 -20.53
CA ASN A 3 23.69 15.58 -21.30
C ASN A 3 23.17 14.21 -20.81
N GLN A 4 23.59 13.70 -19.65
CA GLN A 4 23.10 12.39 -19.18
C GLN A 4 21.77 12.42 -18.40
N PHE A 5 21.27 13.59 -17.99
CA PHE A 5 19.94 13.72 -17.36
C PHE A 5 18.78 13.85 -18.35
N ARG A 6 19.03 13.53 -19.63
CA ARG A 6 18.03 13.58 -20.70
C ARG A 6 17.35 12.22 -20.94
N HIS A 7 17.45 11.29 -19.97
CA HIS A 7 16.87 9.96 -20.11
C HIS A 7 15.45 9.91 -19.55
N PRO A 8 14.41 9.77 -20.39
CA PRO A 8 13.02 9.55 -19.96
C PRO A 8 12.81 8.26 -19.14
N LEU A 9 13.87 7.46 -18.94
CA LEU A 9 13.92 6.26 -18.10
C LEU A 9 14.28 6.54 -16.63
N ALA A 10 14.87 7.69 -16.29
CA ALA A 10 15.24 7.99 -14.90
C ALA A 10 14.02 8.23 -14.00
N LYS A 11 12.96 8.84 -14.55
CA LYS A 11 11.68 9.03 -13.87
C LYS A 11 10.97 7.72 -13.50
N PRO A 12 10.72 6.79 -14.44
CA PRO A 12 10.03 5.53 -14.10
C PRO A 12 10.85 4.65 -13.16
N VAL A 13 12.19 4.69 -13.24
CA VAL A 13 13.04 3.98 -12.28
C VAL A 13 12.95 4.59 -10.87
N GLY A 14 12.96 5.92 -10.74
CA GLY A 14 12.77 6.60 -9.46
C GLY A 14 11.38 6.36 -8.85
N VAL A 15 10.34 6.40 -9.68
CA VAL A 15 8.96 6.07 -9.31
C VAL A 15 8.85 4.62 -8.85
N GLY A 16 9.44 3.67 -9.59
CA GLY A 16 9.47 2.27 -9.23
C GLY A 16 10.20 2.00 -7.91
N LEU A 17 11.32 2.70 -7.66
CA LEU A 17 12.06 2.61 -6.40
C LEU A 17 11.25 3.17 -5.21
N MET A 18 10.54 4.28 -5.40
CA MET A 18 9.63 4.80 -4.37
C MET A 18 8.47 3.84 -4.11
N GLN A 19 7.86 3.27 -5.15
CA GLN A 19 6.80 2.27 -4.99
C GLN A 19 7.30 1.04 -4.24
N LEU A 20 8.50 0.54 -4.57
CA LEU A 20 9.15 -0.55 -3.83
C LEU A 20 9.40 -0.17 -2.38
N GLY A 21 9.91 1.02 -2.10
CA GLY A 21 10.14 1.50 -0.73
C GLY A 21 8.85 1.57 0.10
N VAL A 22 7.77 2.12 -0.48
CA VAL A 22 6.45 2.17 0.18
C VAL A 22 5.88 0.77 0.37
N LEU A 23 6.06 -0.12 -0.61
CA LEU A 23 5.61 -1.51 -0.53
C LEU A 23 6.38 -2.28 0.55
N ILE A 24 7.69 -2.09 0.67
CA ILE A 24 8.52 -2.72 1.70
C ILE A 24 8.15 -2.16 3.08
N ALA A 25 7.97 -0.84 3.21
CA ALA A 25 7.53 -0.22 4.46
C ALA A 25 6.13 -0.74 4.88
N TRP A 26 5.21 -0.88 3.92
CA TRP A 26 3.90 -1.46 4.15
C TRP A 26 3.98 -2.96 4.48
N GLY A 27 4.79 -3.72 3.76
CA GLY A 27 4.98 -5.15 3.99
C GLY A 27 5.67 -5.46 5.33
N CYS A 28 6.55 -4.58 5.80
CA CYS A 28 7.24 -4.76 7.08
C CYS A 28 6.36 -4.29 8.25
N GLY A 29 5.87 -3.04 8.22
CA GLY A 29 5.11 -2.48 9.34
C GLY A 29 3.60 -2.73 9.23
N GLY A 30 3.02 -2.51 8.05
CA GLY A 30 1.58 -2.65 7.82
C GLY A 30 1.11 -4.09 7.90
N MET A 31 1.87 -5.04 7.34
CA MET A 31 1.53 -6.46 7.40
C MET A 31 1.70 -7.02 8.81
N GLN A 32 2.74 -6.63 9.54
CA GLN A 32 2.93 -7.03 10.94
C GLN A 32 1.78 -6.52 11.81
N TRP A 33 1.44 -5.24 11.71
CA TRP A 33 0.30 -4.66 12.44
C TRP A 33 -1.03 -5.33 12.05
N PHE A 34 -1.22 -5.62 10.76
CA PHE A 34 -2.40 -6.32 10.25
C PHE A 34 -2.48 -7.74 10.82
N LEU A 35 -1.41 -8.52 10.80
CA LEU A 35 -1.38 -9.86 11.39
C LEU A 35 -1.65 -9.83 12.90
N GLU A 36 -1.00 -8.94 13.63
CA GLU A 36 -1.15 -8.83 15.09
C GLU A 36 -2.53 -8.34 15.52
N SER A 37 -3.19 -7.50 14.73
CA SER A 37 -4.52 -6.95 15.09
C SER A 37 -5.67 -7.74 14.48
N TYR A 38 -5.56 -8.13 13.21
CA TYR A 38 -6.64 -8.75 12.44
C TYR A 38 -6.83 -10.23 12.81
N VAL A 39 -5.75 -11.00 12.97
CA VAL A 39 -5.84 -12.43 13.29
C VAL A 39 -6.54 -12.69 14.63
N PRO A 40 -6.17 -12.04 15.76
CA PRO A 40 -6.87 -12.29 17.02
C PRO A 40 -8.32 -11.77 16.97
N TRP A 41 -8.57 -10.63 16.30
CA TRP A 41 -9.93 -10.12 16.13
C TRP A 41 -10.82 -11.09 15.32
N ALA A 42 -10.30 -11.63 14.23
CA ALA A 42 -10.99 -12.60 13.39
C ALA A 42 -11.22 -13.91 14.14
N ALA A 43 -10.21 -14.40 14.88
CA ALA A 43 -10.34 -15.59 15.72
C ALA A 43 -11.43 -15.43 16.80
N GLN A 44 -11.49 -14.27 17.45
CA GLN A 44 -12.50 -13.98 18.47
C GLN A 44 -13.93 -13.91 17.89
N ARG A 45 -14.08 -13.45 16.64
CA ARG A 45 -15.35 -13.48 15.90
C ARG A 45 -15.79 -14.89 15.56
N VAL A 46 -14.86 -15.74 15.12
CA VAL A 46 -15.15 -17.13 14.74
C VAL A 46 -15.46 -18.01 15.96
N GLN A 47 -14.76 -17.81 17.08
CA GLN A 47 -14.99 -18.58 18.33
C GLN A 47 -16.39 -18.40 18.93
N ARG A 48 -17.10 -17.32 18.60
CA ARG A 48 -18.48 -17.09 19.08
C ARG A 48 -19.56 -17.74 18.21
N LEU A 49 -19.20 -18.40 17.11
CA LEU A 49 -20.14 -18.99 16.16
C LEU A 49 -20.26 -20.51 16.34
N SER A 50 -21.43 -21.05 15.98
CA SER A 50 -21.63 -22.50 15.94
C SER A 50 -20.75 -23.14 14.85
N LEU A 51 -20.37 -24.40 15.03
CA LEU A 51 -19.48 -25.15 14.12
C LEU A 51 -19.92 -25.10 12.64
N LEU A 52 -21.23 -25.04 12.37
CA LEU A 52 -21.79 -24.90 11.01
C LEU A 52 -21.61 -23.50 10.42
N ALA A 53 -21.58 -22.46 11.25
CA ALA A 53 -21.38 -21.07 10.83
C ALA A 53 -19.90 -20.65 10.81
N VAL A 54 -19.02 -21.42 11.48
CA VAL A 54 -17.57 -21.18 11.52
C VAL A 54 -16.94 -21.20 10.13
N VAL A 55 -17.27 -22.20 9.30
CA VAL A 55 -16.68 -22.36 7.97
C VAL A 55 -16.99 -21.17 7.04
N PRO A 56 -18.26 -20.78 6.83
CA PRO A 56 -18.58 -19.62 5.98
C PRO A 56 -18.06 -18.30 6.59
N ALA A 57 -18.07 -18.15 7.91
CA ALA A 57 -17.54 -16.95 8.56
C ALA A 57 -16.01 -16.83 8.42
N ALA A 58 -15.27 -17.93 8.58
CA ALA A 58 -13.84 -17.97 8.36
C ALA A 58 -13.49 -17.64 6.90
N LEU A 59 -14.26 -18.16 5.94
CA LEU A 59 -14.08 -17.84 4.52
C LEU A 59 -14.35 -16.36 4.23
N ALA A 60 -15.43 -15.79 4.78
CA ALA A 60 -15.75 -14.38 4.62
C ALA A 60 -14.67 -13.47 5.22
N LEU A 61 -14.14 -13.83 6.39
CA LEU A 61 -13.04 -13.11 7.04
C LEU A 61 -11.73 -13.27 6.27
N ALA A 62 -11.46 -14.44 5.69
CA ALA A 62 -10.29 -14.63 4.83
C ALA A 62 -10.38 -13.75 3.57
N LEU A 63 -11.55 -13.71 2.92
CA LEU A 63 -11.79 -12.85 1.76
C LEU A 63 -11.70 -11.36 2.11
N ALA A 64 -12.24 -10.94 3.26
CA ALA A 64 -12.13 -9.57 3.73
C ALA A 64 -10.66 -9.18 3.98
N GLY A 65 -9.88 -10.07 4.61
CA GLY A 65 -8.45 -9.84 4.83
C GLY A 65 -7.66 -9.78 3.52
N ALA A 66 -7.94 -10.66 2.57
CA ALA A 66 -7.35 -10.64 1.24
C ALA A 66 -7.70 -9.35 0.47
N ALA A 67 -8.96 -8.90 0.56
CA ALA A 67 -9.39 -7.64 -0.05
C ALA A 67 -8.66 -6.43 0.54
N VAL A 68 -8.48 -6.39 1.87
CA VAL A 68 -7.69 -5.34 2.53
C VAL A 68 -6.26 -5.35 1.99
N VAL A 69 -5.59 -6.51 1.97
CA VAL A 69 -4.24 -6.66 1.43
C VAL A 69 -4.13 -6.19 -0.03
N LEU A 70 -5.09 -6.58 -0.87
CA LEU A 70 -5.14 -6.19 -2.29
C LEU A 70 -5.36 -4.69 -2.48
N VAL A 71 -6.23 -4.07 -1.68
CA VAL A 71 -6.46 -2.62 -1.73
C VAL A 71 -5.23 -1.88 -1.24
N THR A 72 -4.59 -2.35 -0.17
CA THR A 72 -3.38 -1.72 0.35
C THR A 72 -2.15 -1.93 -0.54
N LEU A 73 -2.13 -2.98 -1.36
CA LEU A 73 -1.15 -3.15 -2.44
C LEU A 73 -1.26 -2.05 -3.52
N GLN A 74 -2.36 -1.30 -3.57
CA GLN A 74 -2.50 -0.11 -4.42
C GLN A 74 -2.08 1.19 -3.74
N LEU A 75 -1.71 1.18 -2.44
CA LEU A 75 -1.16 2.37 -1.76
C LEU A 75 0.15 2.88 -2.39
N PRO A 76 1.12 2.03 -2.79
CA PRO A 76 2.35 2.50 -3.40
C PRO A 76 2.17 3.38 -4.66
N PRO A 77 1.37 2.98 -5.68
CA PRO A 77 1.16 3.84 -6.84
C PRO A 77 0.38 5.12 -6.50
N ILE A 78 -0.58 5.07 -5.57
CA ILE A 78 -1.33 6.26 -5.13
C ILE A 78 -0.42 7.24 -4.38
N ALA A 79 0.42 6.75 -3.47
CA ALA A 79 1.36 7.57 -2.70
C ALA A 79 2.36 8.27 -3.62
N VAL A 80 2.87 7.57 -4.64
CA VAL A 80 3.76 8.19 -5.62
C VAL A 80 3.04 9.21 -6.50
N ALA A 81 1.81 8.94 -6.94
CA ALA A 81 1.01 9.92 -7.69
C ALA A 81 0.73 11.19 -6.87
N VAL A 82 0.47 11.05 -5.57
CA VAL A 82 0.30 12.20 -4.66
C VAL A 82 1.62 12.96 -4.48
N ALA A 83 2.75 12.26 -4.31
CA ALA A 83 4.07 12.87 -4.18
C ALA A 83 4.47 13.63 -5.46
N GLU A 84 4.24 13.06 -6.65
CA GLU A 84 4.46 13.73 -7.92
C GLU A 84 3.55 14.95 -8.09
N GLY A 85 2.26 14.82 -7.73
CA GLY A 85 1.31 15.94 -7.76
C GLY A 85 1.71 17.08 -6.82
N ALA A 86 2.22 16.76 -5.63
CA ALA A 86 2.73 17.75 -4.66
C ALA A 86 4.04 18.41 -5.14
N ALA A 87 4.94 17.63 -5.74
CA ALA A 87 6.18 18.14 -6.31
C ALA A 87 5.94 19.07 -7.51
N GLN A 88 4.94 18.78 -8.34
CA GLN A 88 4.55 19.65 -9.46
C GLN A 88 3.93 20.98 -8.99
N ARG A 89 3.14 20.96 -7.90
CA ARG A 89 2.55 22.19 -7.32
C ARG A 89 3.62 23.09 -6.70
N THR A 90 4.60 22.52 -5.99
CA THR A 90 5.70 23.30 -5.41
C THR A 90 6.65 23.85 -6.46
N TRP A 91 6.87 23.14 -7.58
CA TRP A 91 7.65 23.66 -8.70
C TRP A 91 6.96 24.84 -9.42
N ARG A 92 5.65 24.80 -9.60
CA ARG A 92 4.90 25.94 -10.18
C ARG A 92 4.92 27.17 -9.27
N GLY A 93 4.78 26.99 -7.96
CA GLY A 93 4.84 28.11 -7.00
C GLY A 93 6.23 28.78 -6.88
N ARG A 94 7.29 28.14 -7.38
CA ARG A 94 8.67 28.68 -7.36
C ARG A 94 9.10 29.31 -8.69
N GLY A 95 8.26 29.25 -9.73
CA GLY A 95 8.51 29.88 -11.02
C GLY A 95 8.00 31.32 -11.14
N ASP A 96 7.19 31.76 -10.17
CA ASP A 96 6.53 33.08 -10.15
C ASP A 96 7.11 34.05 -9.10
N ALA A 97 8.29 33.74 -8.54
CA ALA A 97 9.04 34.59 -7.60
C ALA A 97 10.47 34.83 -8.13
#